data_AF-A0A2S6IIN0-F1
#
_entry.id   AF-A0A2S6IIN0-F1
#
_cell.length_a   1.000
_cell.length_b   1.000
_cell.length_c   1.000
_cell.angle_alpha   90.00
_cell.angle_beta   90.00
_cell.angle_gamma   90.00
#
_symmetry.space_group_name_H-M   'P 1'
#
loop_
_entity.id
_entity.type
_entity.pdbx_description
1 polymer ?
#
loop_
_entity_poly.entity_id
_entity_poly.type
_entity_poly.pdbx_seq_one_letter_code
_entity_poly.pdbx_strand_id
1 'polypeptide(L)'
;MNAIILTKLLIDFGLVVLIWMVQIIIYPSFLHYTSEKLSVWHPLYTRKITSIVAPLMVAQLGLSVYIMVTQQTYSLFEIIDLLLIATNWLLTMLVFISLHEKIDLDSTDRDIQTKLVKYNWVRVILFCSIFMFNVIHICKYLN
;
A
#
# COMPACT_ATOMS: atom_id res chain seq x y z
N MET A 1 -13.23 -17.49 -12.75
CA MET A 1 -13.12 -17.30 -11.30
C MET A 1 -11.68 -17.47 -10.81
N ASN A 2 -11.05 -18.64 -11.03
CA ASN A 2 -9.68 -18.91 -10.54
C ASN A 2 -8.62 -17.92 -11.05
N ALA A 3 -8.69 -17.49 -12.31
CA ALA A 3 -7.76 -16.51 -12.86
C ALA A 3 -7.87 -15.13 -12.19
N ILE A 4 -9.08 -14.70 -11.81
CA ILE A 4 -9.32 -13.40 -11.15
C ILE A 4 -8.76 -13.42 -9.74
N ILE A 5 -9.02 -14.50 -8.99
CA ILE A 5 -8.48 -14.71 -7.64
C ILE A 5 -6.95 -14.74 -7.67
N LEU A 6 -6.36 -15.48 -8.62
CA LEU A 6 -4.91 -15.53 -8.81
C LEU A 6 -4.35 -14.15 -9.19
N THR A 7 -5.04 -13.40 -10.04
CA THR A 7 -4.64 -12.04 -10.44
C THR A 7 -4.63 -11.09 -9.25
N LYS A 8 -5.67 -11.13 -8.40
CA LYS A 8 -5.71 -10.38 -7.14
C LYS A 8 -4.53 -10.77 -6.24
N LEU A 9 -4.26 -12.08 -6.09
CA LEU A 9 -3.15 -12.56 -5.26
C LEU A 9 -1.78 -12.05 -5.74
N LEU A 10 -1.56 -12.02 -7.06
CA LEU A 10 -0.34 -11.46 -7.65
C LEU A 10 -0.22 -9.95 -7.40
N ILE A 11 -1.34 -9.22 -7.44
CA ILE A 11 -1.37 -7.79 -7.10
C ILE A 11 -1.07 -7.59 -5.60
N ASP A 12 -1.68 -8.39 -4.72
CA ASP A 12 -1.42 -8.35 -3.27
C ASP A 12 0.08 -8.58 -3.00
N PHE A 13 0.69 -9.58 -3.65
CA PHE A 13 2.12 -9.84 -3.55
C PHE A 13 2.98 -8.70 -4.11
N GLY A 14 2.62 -8.14 -5.27
CA GLY A 14 3.31 -6.99 -5.85
C GLY A 14 3.31 -5.78 -4.92
N LEU A 15 2.20 -5.53 -4.23
CA LEU A 15 2.06 -4.47 -3.23
C LEU A 15 2.91 -4.75 -1.98
N VAL A 16 3.05 -6.01 -1.55
CA VAL A 16 4.00 -6.41 -0.50
C VAL A 16 5.44 -6.07 -0.89
N VAL A 17 5.86 -6.45 -2.11
CA VAL A 17 7.21 -6.14 -2.59
C VAL A 17 7.44 -4.63 -2.63
N LEU A 18 6.48 -3.87 -3.18
CA LEU A 18 6.55 -2.41 -3.26
C LEU A 18 6.66 -1.76 -1.88
N ILE A 19 5.82 -2.15 -0.91
CA ILE A 19 5.84 -1.52 0.41
C ILE A 19 7.14 -1.79 1.16
N TRP A 20 7.74 -2.97 0.98
CA TRP A 20 9.05 -3.28 1.57
C TRP A 20 10.18 -2.47 0.93
N MET A 21 10.19 -2.29 -0.39
CA MET A 21 11.14 -1.40 -1.06
C MET A 21 10.99 0.04 -0.55
N VAL A 22 9.76 0.51 -0.39
CA VAL A 22 9.49 1.84 0.16
C VAL A 22 9.98 1.95 1.62
N GLN A 23 9.68 0.96 2.45
CA GLN A 23 10.00 0.96 3.87
C GLN A 23 11.50 0.89 4.16
N ILE A 24 12.23 0.02 3.47
CA ILE A 24 13.63 -0.26 3.78
C ILE A 24 14.57 0.69 3.03
N ILE A 25 14.24 1.02 1.78
CA ILE A 25 15.17 1.73 0.90
C ILE A 25 14.77 3.19 0.79
N ILE A 26 13.53 3.44 0.35
CA ILE A 26 13.13 4.76 -0.12
C ILE A 26 12.93 5.73 1.05
N TYR A 27 12.05 5.44 2.00
CA TYR A 27 11.77 6.38 3.10
C TYR A 27 12.99 6.62 4.00
N PRO A 28 13.80 5.61 4.36
CA PRO A 28 15.04 5.85 5.09
C PRO A 28 16.02 6.74 4.33
N SER A 29 16.08 6.65 2.99
CA SER A 29 16.95 7.52 2.20
C SER A 29 16.64 9.02 2.39
N PHE A 30 15.40 9.40 2.72
CA PHE A 30 15.03 10.81 2.91
C PHE A 30 15.76 11.41 4.11
N LEU A 31 16.13 10.58 5.09
CA LEU A 31 16.94 10.96 6.24
C LEU A 31 18.43 11.13 5.88
N HIS A 32 18.85 10.83 4.66
CA HIS A 32 20.25 11.00 4.22
C HIS A 32 20.43 12.13 3.21
N TYR A 33 19.34 12.68 2.65
CA TYR A 33 19.42 13.85 1.78
C TYR A 33 19.66 15.14 2.58
N THR A 34 20.37 16.09 1.95
CA THR A 34 20.28 17.50 2.33
C THR A 34 18.90 18.04 1.93
N SER A 35 18.37 19.01 2.67
CA SER A 35 17.03 19.56 2.41
C SER A 35 16.89 20.11 0.99
N GLU A 36 17.90 20.81 0.47
CA GLU A 36 17.94 21.28 -0.92
C GLU A 36 17.72 20.13 -1.93
N LYS A 37 18.48 19.04 -1.80
CA LYS A 37 18.35 17.89 -2.71
C LYS A 37 17.02 17.16 -2.51
N LEU A 38 16.54 17.06 -1.28
CA LEU A 38 15.26 16.42 -0.99
C LEU A 38 14.09 17.20 -1.61
N SER A 39 14.11 18.54 -1.50
CA SER A 39 13.07 19.42 -2.07
C SER A 39 12.93 19.28 -3.59
N VAL A 40 14.04 19.01 -4.29
CA VAL A 40 14.02 18.78 -5.74
C VAL A 40 13.60 17.36 -6.09
N TRP A 41 14.09 16.37 -5.35
CA TRP A 41 13.91 14.96 -5.71
C TRP A 41 12.58 14.38 -5.25
N HIS A 42 12.07 14.78 -4.08
CA HIS A 42 10.87 14.21 -3.47
C HIS A 42 9.60 14.37 -4.33
N PRO A 43 9.27 15.54 -4.91
CA PRO A 43 8.11 15.68 -5.80
C PRO A 43 8.18 14.81 -7.05
N LEU A 44 9.38 14.62 -7.60
CA LEU A 44 9.60 13.73 -8.76
C LEU A 44 9.39 12.27 -8.37
N TYR A 45 9.88 11.89 -7.19
CA TYR A 45 9.67 10.56 -6.63
C TYR A 45 8.19 10.29 -6.38
N THR A 46 7.48 11.17 -5.67
CA THR A 46 6.06 10.96 -5.29
C THR A 46 5.18 10.80 -6.52
N ARG A 47 5.42 11.59 -7.58
CA ARG A 47 4.74 11.41 -8.88
C ARG A 47 5.02 10.05 -9.50
N LYS A 48 6.30 9.65 -9.58
CA LYS A 48 6.71 8.38 -10.21
C LYS A 48 6.19 7.15 -9.46
N ILE A 49 6.31 7.14 -8.13
CA ILE A 49 5.83 6.00 -7.33
C ILE A 49 4.30 5.90 -7.37
N THR A 50 3.60 7.04 -7.40
CA THR A 50 2.13 7.05 -7.50
C THR A 50 1.65 6.42 -8.80
N SER A 51 2.32 6.68 -9.93
CA SER A 51 1.99 6.04 -11.22
C SER A 51 2.13 4.51 -11.21
N ILE A 52 2.86 3.94 -10.26
CA ILE A 52 3.02 2.49 -10.09
C ILE A 52 2.05 1.97 -9.03
N VAL A 53 2.03 2.58 -7.85
CA VAL A 53 1.29 2.06 -6.69
C VAL A 53 -0.21 2.28 -6.82
N ALA A 54 -0.66 3.42 -7.37
CA ALA A 54 -2.07 3.74 -7.43
C ALA A 54 -2.86 2.78 -8.35
N PRO A 55 -2.40 2.43 -9.57
CA PRO A 55 -3.08 1.43 -10.39
C PRO A 55 -3.21 0.07 -9.69
N LEU A 56 -2.17 -0.37 -8.97
CA LEU A 56 -2.20 -1.63 -8.23
C LEU A 56 -3.18 -1.59 -7.05
N MET A 57 -3.19 -0.51 -6.27
CA MET A 57 -4.14 -0.36 -5.16
C MET A 57 -5.59 -0.23 -5.63
N VAL A 58 -5.83 0.44 -6.76
CA VAL A 58 -7.15 0.52 -7.40
C VAL A 58 -7.59 -0.86 -7.90
N ALA A 59 -6.69 -1.58 -8.57
CA ALA A 59 -6.98 -2.93 -9.05
C ALA A 59 -7.25 -3.90 -7.89
N GLN A 60 -6.47 -3.83 -6.81
CA GLN A 60 -6.68 -4.63 -5.59
C GLN A 60 -8.10 -4.42 -5.03
N LEU A 61 -8.49 -3.16 -4.84
CA LEU A 61 -9.82 -2.82 -4.32
C LEU A 61 -10.93 -3.24 -5.29
N GLY A 62 -10.79 -2.92 -6.58
CA GLY A 62 -11.77 -3.25 -7.61
C GLY A 62 -11.99 -4.76 -7.77
N LEU A 63 -10.91 -5.55 -7.73
CA LEU A 63 -10.99 -7.01 -7.77
C LEU A 63 -11.63 -7.59 -6.51
N SER A 64 -11.31 -7.07 -5.32
CA SER A 64 -11.91 -7.54 -4.06
C SER A 64 -13.43 -7.25 -4.04
N VAL A 65 -13.85 -6.05 -4.46
CA VAL A 65 -15.28 -5.70 -4.62
C VAL A 65 -15.95 -6.58 -5.68
N TYR A 66 -15.31 -6.77 -6.83
CA TYR A 66 -15.85 -7.60 -7.91
C TYR A 66 -16.08 -9.05 -7.46
N ILE A 67 -15.12 -9.64 -6.74
CA ILE A 67 -15.24 -11.00 -6.19
C ILE A 67 -16.45 -11.08 -5.24
N MET A 68 -16.53 -10.16 -4.26
CA MET A 68 -17.62 -10.16 -3.28
C MET A 68 -19.01 -10.06 -3.93
N VAL A 69 -19.17 -9.17 -4.92
CA VAL A 69 -20.46 -8.97 -5.60
C VAL A 69 -20.83 -10.16 -6.49
N THR A 70 -19.85 -10.76 -7.17
CA THR A 70 -20.11 -11.85 -8.12
C THR A 70 -20.27 -13.22 -7.48
N GLN A 71 -19.59 -13.48 -6.35
CA GLN A 71 -19.78 -14.73 -5.62
C GLN A 71 -21.07 -14.71 -4.78
N GLN A 72 -21.58 -13.53 -4.41
CA GLN A 72 -22.76 -13.35 -3.55
C GLN A 72 -22.67 -14.11 -2.21
N THR A 73 -21.47 -14.53 -1.83
CA THR A 73 -21.19 -15.25 -0.59
C THR A 73 -21.30 -14.32 0.60
N TYR A 74 -20.93 -13.05 0.42
CA TYR A 74 -20.85 -12.04 1.50
C TYR A 74 -20.17 -12.62 2.75
N SER A 75 -19.16 -13.45 2.52
CA SER A 75 -18.56 -14.23 3.58
C SER A 75 -17.84 -13.30 4.53
N LEU A 76 -17.74 -13.69 5.80
CA LEU A 76 -16.95 -12.93 6.78
C LEU A 76 -15.50 -12.71 6.28
N PHE A 77 -14.98 -13.64 5.48
CA PHE A 77 -13.68 -13.52 4.84
C PHE A 77 -13.61 -12.30 3.89
N GLU A 78 -14.52 -12.19 2.93
CA GLU A 78 -14.51 -11.10 1.94
C GLU A 78 -14.71 -9.73 2.60
N ILE A 79 -15.57 -9.68 3.62
CA ILE A 79 -15.79 -8.45 4.40
C ILE A 79 -14.50 -8.03 5.11
N ILE A 80 -13.79 -8.95 5.76
CA ILE A 80 -12.52 -8.66 6.44
C ILE A 80 -11.44 -8.23 5.43
N ASP A 81 -11.32 -8.91 4.29
CA ASP A 81 -10.36 -8.54 3.23
C ASP A 81 -10.59 -7.10 2.76
N LEU A 82 -11.84 -6.75 2.43
CA LEU A 82 -12.19 -5.38 2.02
C LEU A 82 -11.95 -4.35 3.11
N LEU A 83 -12.25 -4.66 4.38
CA LEU A 83 -11.99 -3.74 5.49
C LEU A 83 -10.50 -3.47 5.66
N LEU A 84 -9.64 -4.49 5.50
CA LEU A 84 -8.19 -4.31 5.55
C LEU A 84 -7.69 -3.45 4.37
N ILE A 85 -8.17 -3.73 3.14
CA ILE A 85 -7.83 -2.94 1.94
C ILE A 85 -8.30 -1.48 2.10
N ALA A 86 -9.55 -1.27 2.55
CA ALA A 86 -10.12 0.05 2.78
C ALA A 86 -9.35 0.83 3.85
N THR A 87 -8.94 0.17 4.93
CA THR A 87 -8.10 0.77 5.98
C THR A 87 -6.77 1.27 5.40
N ASN A 88 -6.13 0.49 4.55
CA ASN A 88 -4.89 0.89 3.91
C ASN A 88 -5.07 2.05 2.91
N TRP A 89 -6.19 2.10 2.20
CA TRP A 89 -6.58 3.23 1.37
C TRP A 89 -6.79 4.51 2.20
N LEU A 90 -7.54 4.41 3.30
CA LEU A 90 -7.80 5.54 4.21
C LEU A 90 -6.50 6.06 4.83
N LEU A 91 -5.63 5.18 5.30
CA LEU A 91 -4.30 5.58 5.79
C LEU A 91 -3.52 6.33 4.70
N THR A 92 -3.51 5.80 3.47
CA THR A 92 -2.80 6.43 2.35
C THR A 92 -3.31 7.85 2.10
N MET A 93 -4.63 8.02 1.97
CA MET A 93 -5.24 9.32 1.66
C MET A 93 -5.16 10.32 2.80
N LEU A 94 -5.43 9.89 4.04
CA LEU A 94 -5.56 10.79 5.18
C LEU A 94 -4.22 11.11 5.86
N VAL A 95 -3.29 10.16 5.84
CA VAL A 95 -2.01 10.29 6.55
C VAL A 95 -0.86 10.52 5.58
N PHE A 96 -0.68 9.63 4.60
CA PHE A 96 0.55 9.64 3.79
C PHE A 96 0.57 10.77 2.76
N ILE A 97 -0.56 11.09 2.12
CA ILE A 97 -0.64 12.27 1.24
C ILE A 97 -0.25 13.54 2.03
N SER A 98 -0.86 13.76 3.20
CA SER A 98 -0.54 14.93 4.04
C SER A 98 0.92 14.96 4.48
N LEU A 99 1.53 13.82 4.82
CA LEU A 99 2.95 13.78 5.18
C LEU A 99 3.85 14.13 4.00
N HIS A 100 3.54 13.63 2.79
CA HIS A 100 4.30 13.97 1.59
C HIS A 100 4.18 15.44 1.24
N GLU A 101 2.97 16.02 1.30
CA GLU A 101 2.75 17.46 1.07
C GLU A 101 3.56 18.31 2.06
N LYS A 102 3.64 17.89 3.33
CA LYS A 102 4.45 18.59 4.33
C LYS A 102 5.95 18.54 4.04
N ILE A 103 6.47 17.45 3.48
CA ILE A 103 7.87 17.36 3.04
C ILE A 103 8.12 18.29 1.84
N ASP A 104 7.17 18.37 0.92
CA ASP A 104 7.25 19.26 -0.24
C ASP A 104 7.20 20.74 0.16
N LEU A 105 6.43 21.08 1.20
CA LEU A 105 6.36 22.42 1.77
C LEU A 105 7.62 22.79 2.59
N ASP A 106 8.10 21.89 3.43
CA ASP A 106 9.29 22.08 4.25
C ASP A 106 10.14 20.81 4.34
N SER A 107 11.17 20.76 3.51
CA SER A 107 12.14 19.66 3.46
C SER A 107 13.20 19.72 4.57
N THR A 108 13.17 20.73 5.44
CA THR A 108 14.10 20.87 6.57
C THR A 108 13.59 20.17 7.83
N ASP A 109 12.29 19.95 7.95
CA ASP A 109 11.67 19.29 9.10
C ASP A 109 11.93 17.77 9.10
N ARG A 110 12.94 17.37 9.86
CA ARG A 110 13.39 15.97 10.04
C ARG A 110 12.38 15.09 10.77
N ASP A 111 11.48 15.68 11.54
CA ASP A 111 10.46 14.92 12.26
C ASP A 111 9.39 14.40 11.29
N ILE A 112 9.08 15.15 10.21
CA ILE A 112 8.13 14.69 9.19
C ILE A 112 8.68 13.47 8.43
N GLN A 113 9.94 13.47 7.99
CA GLN A 113 10.50 12.29 7.31
C GLN A 113 10.61 11.09 8.25
N THR A 114 10.93 11.32 9.54
CA THR A 114 10.95 10.24 10.54
C THR A 114 9.56 9.67 10.80
N LYS A 115 8.52 10.52 10.87
CA LYS A 115 7.12 10.07 10.95
C LYS A 115 6.72 9.22 9.76
N LEU A 116 7.15 9.60 8.55
CA LEU A 116 6.89 8.84 7.32
C LEU A 116 7.43 7.40 7.42
N VAL A 117 8.69 7.23 7.85
CA VAL A 117 9.31 5.91 8.07
C VAL A 117 8.56 5.12 9.14
N LYS A 118 8.26 5.76 10.29
CA LYS A 118 7.61 5.10 11.43
C LYS A 118 6.19 4.64 11.10
N TYR A 119 5.39 5.49 10.48
CA TYR A 119 3.99 5.19 10.20
C TYR A 119 3.85 4.17 9.07
N ASN A 120 4.79 4.11 8.14
CA ASN A 120 4.70 3.17 7.01
C ASN A 120 4.83 1.70 7.44
N TRP A 121 5.40 1.40 8.61
CA TRP A 121 5.35 0.06 9.20
C TRP A 121 3.93 -0.48 9.39
N VAL A 122 2.95 0.40 9.68
CA VAL A 122 1.54 0.00 9.77
C VAL A 122 1.06 -0.52 8.41
N ARG A 123 1.47 0.12 7.31
CA ARG A 123 1.13 -0.32 5.95
C ARG A 123 1.85 -1.60 5.57
N VAL A 124 3.10 -1.79 6.00
CA VAL A 124 3.82 -3.07 5.81
C VAL A 124 3.04 -4.21 6.46
N ILE A 125 2.61 -4.03 7.72
CA ILE A 125 1.82 -5.04 8.42
C ILE A 125 0.50 -5.29 7.67
N LEU A 126 -0.24 -4.25 7.30
CA LEU A 126 -1.51 -4.38 6.58
C LEU A 126 -1.38 -5.11 5.24
N PHE A 127 -0.44 -4.71 4.38
CA PHE A 127 -0.24 -5.38 3.08
C PHE A 127 0.17 -6.84 3.24
N CYS A 128 1.08 -7.14 4.18
CA CYS A 128 1.46 -8.52 4.50
C CYS A 128 0.26 -9.32 5.02
N SER A 129 -0.55 -8.74 5.92
CA SER A 129 -1.76 -9.39 6.44
C SER A 129 -2.78 -9.68 5.34
N ILE A 130 -3.05 -8.72 4.46
CA ILE A 130 -3.96 -8.90 3.30
C ILE A 130 -3.45 -10.06 2.43
N PHE A 131 -2.18 -10.04 2.04
CA PHE A 131 -1.62 -11.10 1.20
C PHE A 131 -1.73 -12.48 1.87
N MET A 132 -1.28 -12.60 3.13
CA MET A 132 -1.32 -13.87 3.87
C MET A 132 -2.75 -14.38 4.06
N PHE A 133 -3.69 -13.48 4.34
CA PHE A 133 -5.10 -13.81 4.50
C PHE A 133 -5.69 -14.42 3.21
N ASN A 134 -5.36 -13.84 2.05
CA ASN A 134 -5.77 -14.36 0.74
C ASN A 134 -5.07 -15.68 0.37
N VAL A 135 -3.78 -15.85 0.69
CA VAL A 135 -3.08 -17.14 0.51
C VAL A 135 -3.79 -18.25 1.30
N ILE A 136 -4.08 -18.02 2.59
CA ILE A 136 -4.72 -19.02 3.47
C ILE A 136 -6.10 -19.40 2.92
N HIS A 137 -6.87 -18.43 2.44
CA HIS A 137 -8.18 -18.69 1.84
C HIS A 137 -8.07 -19.59 0.62
N ILE A 138 -7.22 -19.26 -0.34
CA ILE A 138 -7.03 -20.04 -1.56
C ILE A 138 -6.59 -21.48 -1.25
N CYS A 139 -5.65 -21.66 -0.32
CA CYS A 139 -5.20 -22.99 0.08
C CYS A 139 -6.31 -23.89 0.64
N LYS A 140 -7.36 -23.32 1.25
CA LYS A 140 -8.52 -24.08 1.72
C LYS A 140 -9.43 -24.61 0.60
N TYR A 141 -9.36 -24.04 -0.60
CA TYR A 141 -10.13 -24.50 -1.77
C TYR A 141 -9.36 -25.44 -2.69
N LEU A 142 -8.05 -25.60 -2.47
CA LEU A 142 -7.19 -26.50 -3.24
C LEU A 142 -7.03 -27.89 -2.58
N ASN A 143 -7.43 -28.03 -1.32
CA ASN A 143 -7.52 -29.30 -0.57
C ASN A 143 -8.98 -29.75 -0.49
#